data_AF-A0A7C1EJG3-F1
#
_entry.id   AF-A0A7C1EJG3-F1
#
_cell.length_a   1.000
_cell.length_b   1.000
_cell.length_c   1.000
_cell.angle_alpha   90.00
_cell.angle_beta   90.00
_cell.angle_gamma   90.00
#
_symmetry.space_group_name_H-M   'P 1'
#
loop_
_entity.id
_entity.type
_entity.pdbx_description
1 polymer ?
#
loop_
_entity_poly.entity_id
_entity_poly.type
_entity_poly.pdbx_seq_one_letter_code
_entity_poly.pdbx_strand_id
1 'polypeptide(L)'
;MLMPRWTRFTLLLPLIAAALLLPGSTSGQGPLAPEGVPNEIYYAPFPIRIRLDGDLSDWEGVPTVKMPDNDSPTITFAAAANRQFLYFMADVVDDNIISGQHDTNYWNEDSVEFYINATG
;
A
#
# COMPACT_ATOMS: atom_id res chain seq x y z
N MET A 1 -42.94 58.65 -44.22
CA MET A 1 -44.16 58.00 -43.68
C MET A 1 -43.73 56.67 -43.07
N LEU A 2 -43.71 56.59 -41.74
CA LEU A 2 -43.15 55.49 -40.94
C LEU A 2 -44.03 54.23 -41.00
N MET A 3 -43.41 53.04 -41.09
CA MET A 3 -43.75 51.88 -40.26
C MET A 3 -42.53 50.93 -40.08
N PRO A 4 -42.41 50.23 -38.95
CA PRO A 4 -41.15 49.70 -38.43
C PRO A 4 -41.00 48.19 -38.65
N ARG A 5 -39.76 47.70 -38.82
CA ARG A 5 -39.45 46.26 -38.83
C ARG A 5 -38.37 45.92 -37.80
N TRP A 6 -38.85 45.62 -36.59
CA TRP A 6 -38.41 44.62 -35.62
C TRP A 6 -37.02 43.99 -35.88
N THR A 7 -36.03 44.43 -35.11
CA THR A 7 -34.73 43.77 -34.95
C THR A 7 -34.94 42.40 -34.30
N ARG A 8 -34.67 41.32 -35.03
CA ARG A 8 -34.58 39.97 -34.44
C ARG A 8 -33.26 39.87 -33.67
N PHE A 9 -33.33 39.79 -32.34
CA PHE A 9 -32.21 39.35 -31.52
C PHE A 9 -32.09 37.83 -31.63
N THR A 10 -31.06 37.36 -32.33
CA THR A 10 -30.67 35.94 -32.28
C THR A 10 -29.96 35.71 -30.96
N LEU A 11 -30.63 35.08 -29.99
CA LEU A 11 -30.00 34.63 -28.75
C LEU A 11 -29.17 33.38 -29.06
N LEU A 12 -27.85 33.54 -29.17
CA LEU A 12 -26.90 32.42 -29.13
C LEU A 12 -26.85 31.91 -27.68
N LEU A 13 -27.51 30.80 -27.39
CA LEU A 13 -27.27 30.04 -26.17
C LEU A 13 -25.83 29.52 -26.19
N PRO A 14 -25.01 29.74 -25.15
CA PRO A 14 -23.77 29.01 -25.03
C PRO A 14 -24.12 27.55 -24.70
N LEU A 15 -23.60 26.64 -25.52
CA LEU A 15 -23.56 25.21 -25.22
C LEU A 15 -22.68 25.04 -23.98
N ILE A 16 -23.29 25.00 -22.79
CA ILE A 16 -22.59 24.59 -21.57
C ILE A 16 -22.32 23.10 -21.73
N ALA A 17 -21.10 22.75 -22.11
CA ALA A 17 -20.60 21.40 -21.96
C ALA A 17 -20.57 21.10 -20.46
N ALA A 18 -21.60 20.40 -19.97
CA ALA A 18 -21.53 19.77 -18.67
C ALA A 18 -20.38 18.76 -18.74
N ALA A 19 -19.23 19.11 -18.15
CA ALA A 19 -18.20 18.14 -17.84
C ALA A 19 -18.85 17.12 -16.93
N LEU A 20 -19.20 15.96 -17.49
CA LEU A 20 -19.64 14.81 -16.73
C LEU A 20 -18.47 14.46 -15.82
N LEU A 21 -18.54 14.88 -14.55
CA LEU A 21 -17.70 14.36 -13.49
C LEU A 21 -18.03 12.87 -13.42
N LEU A 22 -17.32 12.07 -14.20
CA LEU A 22 -17.26 10.64 -13.98
C LEU A 22 -16.79 10.50 -12.53
N PRO A 23 -17.55 9.81 -11.65
CA PRO A 23 -17.00 9.45 -10.36
C PRO A 23 -15.70 8.71 -10.65
N GLY A 24 -14.58 9.30 -10.22
CA GLY A 24 -13.30 8.62 -10.23
C GLY A 24 -13.54 7.29 -9.53
N SER A 25 -13.36 6.19 -10.27
CA SER A 25 -13.32 4.88 -9.66
C SER A 25 -12.13 4.93 -8.72
N THR A 26 -12.38 5.09 -7.42
CA THR A 26 -11.41 4.65 -6.43
C THR A 26 -11.26 3.17 -6.72
N SER A 27 -10.14 2.77 -7.32
CA SER A 27 -9.78 1.37 -7.47
C SER A 27 -9.44 0.83 -6.08
N GLY A 28 -10.44 0.74 -5.21
CA GLY A 28 -10.40 0.00 -3.96
C GLY A 28 -10.49 -1.48 -4.33
N GLN A 29 -9.46 -2.00 -5.00
CA GLN A 29 -9.25 -3.44 -5.00
C GLN A 29 -8.93 -3.80 -3.54
N GLY A 30 -9.68 -4.76 -3.00
CA GLY A 30 -9.41 -5.32 -1.68
C GLY A 30 -8.00 -5.92 -1.60
N PRO A 31 -7.60 -6.45 -0.43
CA PRO A 31 -6.27 -7.00 -0.25
C PRO A 31 -5.96 -8.09 -1.29
N LEU A 32 -4.70 -8.15 -1.73
CA LEU A 32 -4.20 -9.05 -2.77
C LEU A 32 -4.21 -10.53 -2.36
N ALA A 33 -4.43 -10.80 -1.07
CA ALA A 33 -4.66 -12.11 -0.50
C ALA A 33 -5.71 -12.00 0.63
N PRO A 34 -6.36 -13.12 1.01
CA PRO A 34 -7.27 -13.13 2.15
C PRO A 34 -6.57 -12.71 3.45
N GLU A 35 -7.34 -12.20 4.40
CA GLU A 35 -6.84 -12.00 5.76
C GLU A 35 -6.41 -13.34 6.38
N GLY A 36 -5.33 -13.28 7.16
CA GLY A 36 -4.82 -14.40 7.93
C GLY A 36 -5.60 -14.63 9.21
N VAL A 37 -5.12 -15.58 10.01
CA VAL A 37 -5.56 -15.78 11.40
C VAL A 37 -4.43 -15.27 12.30
N PRO A 38 -4.68 -14.28 13.18
CA PRO A 38 -3.64 -13.73 14.05
C PRO A 38 -2.87 -14.82 14.80
N ASN A 39 -1.54 -14.76 14.76
CA ASN A 39 -0.62 -15.71 15.40
C ASN A 39 -0.68 -17.17 14.89
N GLU A 40 -1.38 -17.43 13.79
CA GLU A 40 -1.51 -18.79 13.24
C GLU A 40 -1.15 -18.84 11.76
N ILE A 41 -1.79 -18.02 10.92
CA ILE A 41 -1.70 -18.12 9.45
C ILE A 41 -1.57 -16.73 8.84
N TYR A 42 -0.63 -16.60 7.90
CA TYR A 42 -0.50 -15.46 7.01
C TYR A 42 -0.52 -15.94 5.55
N TYR A 43 -1.34 -15.31 4.71
CA TYR A 43 -1.41 -15.64 3.28
C TYR A 43 -0.57 -14.65 2.47
N ALA A 44 0.65 -15.04 2.10
CA ALA A 44 1.48 -14.24 1.21
C ALA A 44 0.92 -14.26 -0.23
N PRO A 45 0.63 -13.09 -0.84
CA PRO A 45 0.13 -13.05 -2.22
C PRO A 45 1.21 -13.55 -3.20
N PHE A 46 0.73 -14.24 -4.24
CA PHE A 46 1.56 -14.80 -5.31
C PHE A 46 0.80 -14.79 -6.65
N PRO A 47 1.45 -14.48 -7.79
CA PRO A 47 2.84 -14.03 -7.90
C PRO A 47 2.95 -12.50 -7.80
N ILE A 48 3.78 -12.00 -6.88
CA ILE A 48 4.08 -10.58 -6.71
C ILE A 48 5.58 -10.35 -6.86
N ARG A 49 5.96 -9.26 -7.55
CA ARG A 49 7.36 -8.84 -7.66
C ARG A 49 7.54 -7.55 -6.86
N ILE A 50 8.43 -7.61 -5.88
CA ILE A 50 8.84 -6.47 -5.06
C ILE A 50 10.24 -6.03 -5.46
N ARG A 51 10.47 -4.73 -5.58
CA ARG A 51 11.81 -4.15 -5.68
C ARG A 51 12.38 -3.90 -4.28
N LEU A 52 13.66 -4.25 -4.08
CA LEU A 52 14.35 -4.05 -2.80
C LEU A 52 15.14 -2.74 -2.82
N ASP A 53 14.44 -1.61 -2.92
CA ASP A 53 15.01 -0.26 -2.98
C ASP A 53 14.59 0.65 -1.80
N GLY A 54 13.84 0.11 -0.84
CA GLY A 54 13.36 0.84 0.34
C GLY A 54 12.08 1.65 0.09
N ASP A 55 11.57 1.69 -1.15
CA ASP A 55 10.25 2.23 -1.46
C ASP A 55 9.18 1.15 -1.19
N LEU A 56 8.14 1.52 -0.44
CA LEU A 56 7.07 0.59 -0.06
C LEU A 56 5.90 0.57 -1.05
N SER A 57 5.95 1.34 -2.13
CA SER A 57 4.85 1.44 -3.11
C SER A 57 4.46 0.09 -3.74
N ASP A 58 5.43 -0.79 -3.99
CA ASP A 58 5.19 -2.14 -4.54
C ASP A 58 4.41 -3.06 -3.56
N TRP A 59 4.28 -2.67 -2.28
CA TRP A 59 3.55 -3.41 -1.25
C TRP A 59 2.08 -3.02 -1.14
N GLU A 60 1.59 -2.08 -1.97
CA GLU A 60 0.19 -1.67 -1.96
C GLU A 60 -0.76 -2.88 -2.11
N GLY A 61 -1.69 -3.02 -1.16
CA GLY A 61 -2.66 -4.12 -1.12
C GLY A 61 -2.12 -5.46 -0.60
N VAL A 62 -0.82 -5.59 -0.29
CA VAL A 62 -0.29 -6.76 0.41
C VAL A 62 -0.77 -6.75 1.87
N PRO A 63 -1.33 -7.85 2.41
CA PRO A 63 -1.76 -7.88 3.81
C PRO A 63 -0.61 -7.62 4.78
N THR A 64 -0.86 -6.85 5.83
CA THR A 64 0.12 -6.55 6.89
C THR A 64 -0.38 -7.08 8.24
N VAL A 65 0.53 -7.42 9.13
CA VAL A 65 0.22 -7.82 10.51
C VAL A 65 1.09 -7.04 11.48
N LYS A 66 0.48 -6.46 12.53
CA LYS A 66 1.14 -5.67 13.58
C LYS A 66 1.33 -6.48 14.87
N MET A 67 2.49 -6.36 15.50
CA MET A 67 2.91 -7.13 16.70
C MET A 67 3.95 -6.37 17.54
N PRO A 68 3.84 -6.30 18.89
CA PRO A 68 2.60 -6.28 19.66
C PRO A 68 1.86 -4.94 19.49
N ASP A 69 0.54 -4.91 19.65
CA ASP A 69 -0.23 -3.70 19.35
C ASP A 69 -0.01 -2.52 20.31
N ASN A 70 0.51 -2.78 21.52
CA ASN A 70 0.49 -1.83 22.64
C ASN A 70 1.84 -1.66 23.38
N ASP A 71 2.96 -2.06 22.79
CA ASP A 71 4.29 -1.97 23.42
C ASP A 71 5.39 -1.65 22.39
N SER A 72 6.49 -1.04 22.85
CA SER A 72 7.68 -0.77 22.04
C SER A 72 8.76 -1.82 22.34
N PRO A 73 9.41 -2.42 21.32
CA PRO A 73 9.23 -2.13 19.90
C PRO A 73 7.94 -2.73 19.33
N THR A 74 7.36 -2.04 18.35
CA THR A 74 6.28 -2.58 17.53
C THR A 74 6.76 -2.87 16.11
N ILE A 75 6.36 -4.01 15.56
CA ILE A 75 6.68 -4.45 14.20
C ILE A 75 5.37 -4.59 13.42
N THR A 76 5.32 -4.00 12.23
CA THR A 76 4.33 -4.34 11.20
C THR A 76 5.03 -5.11 10.10
N PHE A 77 4.66 -6.37 9.85
CA PHE A 77 5.28 -7.18 8.82
C PHE A 77 4.33 -7.51 7.68
N ALA A 78 4.91 -7.78 6.51
CA ALA A 78 4.25 -8.41 5.38
C ALA A 78 5.21 -9.34 4.64
N ALA A 79 4.66 -10.32 3.92
CA ALA A 79 5.42 -11.16 3.01
C ALA A 79 4.69 -11.31 1.68
N ALA A 80 5.45 -11.36 0.60
CA ALA A 80 4.93 -11.59 -0.76
C ALA A 80 5.90 -12.51 -1.50
N ALA A 81 5.43 -13.24 -2.51
CA ALA A 81 6.29 -14.20 -3.20
C ALA A 81 6.11 -14.22 -4.71
N ASN A 82 7.16 -14.62 -5.41
CA ASN A 82 7.09 -15.08 -6.79
C ASN A 82 7.83 -16.40 -6.96
N ARG A 83 7.99 -16.84 -8.22
CA ARG A 83 8.60 -18.12 -8.56
C ARG A 83 10.05 -18.29 -8.06
N GLN A 84 10.74 -17.22 -7.68
CA GLN A 84 12.16 -17.23 -7.32
C GLN A 84 12.43 -16.73 -5.91
N PHE A 85 11.62 -15.81 -5.40
CA PHE A 85 11.89 -15.11 -4.15
C PHE A 85 10.67 -15.11 -3.23
N LEU A 86 10.94 -15.24 -1.93
CA LEU A 86 10.09 -14.76 -0.86
C LEU A 86 10.62 -13.39 -0.45
N TYR A 87 9.76 -12.38 -0.51
CA TYR A 87 10.02 -11.02 -0.05
C TYR A 87 9.42 -10.85 1.34
N PHE A 88 10.16 -10.17 2.20
CA PHE A 88 9.75 -9.84 3.56
C PHE A 88 9.93 -8.34 3.80
N MET A 89 8.94 -7.70 4.40
CA MET A 89 8.97 -6.33 4.86
C MET A 89 8.67 -6.32 6.34
N ALA A 90 9.43 -5.52 7.09
CA ALA A 90 9.15 -5.17 8.46
C ALA A 90 9.30 -3.66 8.60
N ASP A 91 8.22 -3.00 9.03
CA ASP A 91 8.20 -1.62 9.49
C ASP A 91 8.26 -1.65 11.01
N VAL A 92 9.36 -1.16 11.57
CA VAL A 92 9.67 -1.26 13.00
C VAL A 92 9.63 0.14 13.61
N VAL A 93 8.83 0.27 14.67
CA VAL A 93 8.77 1.45 15.51
C VAL A 93 9.42 1.09 16.84
N ASP A 94 10.55 1.74 17.12
CA ASP A 94 11.28 1.63 18.39
C ASP A 94 11.76 3.02 18.82
N ASP A 95 11.60 3.34 20.09
CA ASP A 95 12.02 4.60 20.69
C ASP A 95 13.54 4.68 20.90
N ASN A 96 14.26 3.56 20.86
CA ASN A 96 15.71 3.52 21.08
C ASN A 96 16.46 2.54 20.17
N ILE A 97 16.95 3.04 19.03
CA ILE A 97 17.71 2.25 18.08
C ILE A 97 19.18 2.05 18.51
N ILE A 98 19.58 0.81 18.75
CA ILE A 98 20.92 0.31 19.01
C ILE A 98 21.45 -0.39 17.74
N SER A 99 22.51 0.17 17.16
CA SER A 99 23.21 -0.42 16.02
C SER A 99 24.71 -0.12 16.09
N GLY A 100 25.54 -1.13 15.80
CA GLY A 100 27.00 -1.00 15.65
C GLY A 100 27.78 -0.90 16.96
N GLN A 101 27.22 -1.41 18.07
CA GLN A 101 27.81 -1.35 19.41
C GLN A 101 28.36 -2.70 19.91
N HIS A 102 27.92 -3.81 19.31
CA HIS A 102 28.14 -5.16 19.80
C HIS A 102 28.85 -6.07 18.77
N ASP A 103 29.62 -5.46 17.85
CA ASP A 103 30.40 -6.13 16.81
C ASP A 103 29.57 -7.13 16.00
N THR A 104 29.86 -8.43 16.12
CA THR A 104 29.18 -9.51 15.39
C THR A 104 27.97 -10.08 16.13
N ASN A 105 27.67 -9.60 17.34
CA ASN A 105 26.53 -10.05 18.14
C ASN A 105 25.26 -9.32 17.72
N TYR A 106 24.82 -9.52 16.47
CA TYR A 106 23.63 -8.86 15.92
C TYR A 106 22.34 -9.15 16.71
N TRP A 107 22.28 -10.27 17.43
CA TRP A 107 21.20 -10.60 18.36
C TRP A 107 21.10 -9.63 19.54
N ASN A 108 22.17 -8.87 19.82
CA ASN A 108 22.25 -7.86 20.88
C ASN A 108 22.12 -6.43 20.32
N GLU A 109 21.80 -6.30 19.02
CA GLU A 109 21.50 -5.06 18.31
C GLU A 109 20.03 -5.10 17.88
N ASP A 110 19.48 -3.97 17.44
CA ASP A 110 18.15 -3.98 16.85
C ASP A 110 18.17 -4.70 15.51
N SER A 111 17.42 -5.79 15.47
CA SER A 111 17.35 -6.70 14.35
C SER A 111 15.94 -7.28 14.24
N VAL A 112 15.57 -7.67 13.02
CA VAL A 112 14.33 -8.41 12.76
C VAL A 112 14.71 -9.82 12.33
N GLU A 113 14.13 -10.81 12.98
CA GLU A 113 14.37 -12.22 12.71
C GLU A 113 13.12 -12.88 12.13
N PHE A 114 13.30 -13.70 11.11
CA PHE A 114 12.24 -14.54 10.56
C PHE A 114 12.78 -15.96 10.33
N TYR A 115 11.93 -16.95 10.59
CA TYR A 115 12.28 -18.36 10.57
C TYR A 115 11.47 -19.06 9.49
N ILE A 116 12.14 -19.81 8.61
CA ILE A 116 11.51 -20.52 7.49
C ILE A 116 11.79 -22.01 7.63
N ASN A 117 10.74 -22.82 7.57
CA ASN A 117 10.87 -24.24 7.31
C ASN A 117 10.60 -24.53 5.83
N ALA A 118 11.65 -24.89 5.08
CA ALA A 118 11.58 -25.16 3.65
C ALA A 118 11.57 -26.66 3.29
N THR A 119 11.37 -27.57 4.26
CA THR A 119 11.39 -29.03 4.02
C THR A 119 10.07 -29.59 3.45
N GLY A 120 9.37 -28.80 2.63
CA GLY A 120 8.14 -29.21 1.94
C GLY A 120 8.39 -30.28 0.88
#